data_AF-A0A3M1UYZ2-F1
#
_entry.id   AF-A0A3M1UYZ2-F1
#
_cell.length_a   1.000
_cell.length_b   1.000
_cell.length_c   1.000
_cell.angle_alpha   90.00
_cell.angle_beta   90.00
_cell.angle_gamma   90.00
#
_symmetry.space_group_name_H-M   'P 1'
#
loop_
_entity.id
_entity.type
_entity.pdbx_description
1 polymer ?
#
loop_
_entity_poly.entity_id
_entity_poly.type
_entity_poly.pdbx_seq_one_letter_code
_entity_poly.pdbx_strand_id
1 'polypeptide(L)'
;MSAGPAGAEQPAVRAASPVPQHVRAFLQRYCVRCHGSKRPRGELDLTALVNRGRIAEDFEHWRRVLQQVGSEEMPPEEPLPTAAERQQLMRELTRLFESVDWTRMARPGHVTLPRLTNREYVNTLEDLIGLPLPAIRGRFSPDGAGESGFDTDRDALFLTPTLMDKYFEAAESALDAAIALEQKPIRVRLESEKMFMTETRETPKRVRDDFFGYVLNRGQMSLYESVAFPFRGVYEFRIRAASTGNPTAAMLQIDAEYKGSVASPSTHPAEYVLKVPVEAGMHSVQW
;
A
#
# COMPACT_ATOMS: atom_id res chain seq x y z
N MET A 1 24.73 -29.04 38.14
CA MET A 1 23.51 -29.85 38.20
C MET A 1 22.47 -29.02 38.93
N SER A 2 21.65 -28.26 38.20
CA SER A 2 20.58 -27.46 38.79
C SER A 2 19.26 -28.14 38.45
N ALA A 3 18.58 -28.60 39.49
CA ALA A 3 17.25 -29.21 39.41
C ALA A 3 16.25 -28.15 38.90
N GLY A 4 15.62 -28.43 37.77
CA GLY A 4 14.46 -27.69 37.29
C GLY A 4 13.21 -28.09 38.09
N PRO A 5 12.29 -27.15 38.38
CA PRO A 5 11.13 -27.47 39.20
C PRO A 5 10.17 -28.38 38.43
N ALA A 6 9.68 -29.38 39.13
CA ALA A 6 8.57 -30.23 38.72
C ALA A 6 7.25 -29.44 38.72
N GLY A 7 6.40 -29.73 37.73
CA GLY A 7 4.95 -29.68 37.86
C GLY A 7 4.26 -28.35 37.58
N ALA A 8 3.69 -28.24 36.38
CA ALA A 8 2.36 -27.68 36.24
C ALA A 8 1.58 -28.59 35.28
N GLU A 9 0.79 -29.50 35.86
CA GLU A 9 -0.19 -30.28 35.14
C GLU A 9 -1.18 -29.29 34.51
N GLN A 10 -1.17 -29.20 33.18
CA GLN A 10 -2.04 -28.27 32.45
C GLN A 10 -3.50 -28.62 32.76
N PRO A 11 -4.34 -27.64 33.11
CA PRO A 11 -5.75 -27.91 33.36
C PRO A 11 -6.36 -28.44 32.06
N ALA A 12 -6.92 -29.66 32.13
CA ALA A 12 -7.62 -30.28 31.04
C ALA A 12 -8.59 -29.29 30.40
N VAL A 13 -8.43 -29.09 29.09
CA VAL A 13 -9.33 -28.33 28.22
C VAL A 13 -10.76 -28.67 28.64
N ARG A 14 -11.52 -27.68 29.15
CA ARG A 14 -12.96 -27.87 29.33
C ARG A 14 -13.51 -28.23 27.97
N ALA A 15 -13.93 -29.49 27.82
CA ALA A 15 -14.44 -30.04 26.58
C ALA A 15 -15.44 -29.06 25.96
N ALA A 16 -15.26 -28.75 24.69
CA ALA A 16 -16.18 -27.95 23.91
C ALA A 16 -17.62 -28.38 24.21
N SER A 17 -18.52 -27.41 24.44
CA SER A 17 -19.92 -27.68 24.75
C SER A 17 -20.47 -28.71 23.76
N PRO A 18 -20.94 -29.88 24.22
CA PRO A 18 -21.42 -30.91 23.32
C PRO A 18 -22.59 -30.36 22.50
N VAL A 19 -22.59 -30.63 21.20
CA VAL A 19 -23.67 -30.22 20.28
C VAL A 19 -25.04 -30.58 20.88
N PRO A 20 -25.99 -29.63 20.95
CA PRO A 20 -27.31 -29.88 21.52
C PRO A 20 -28.03 -31.04 20.84
N GLN A 21 -28.84 -31.78 21.61
CA GLN A 21 -29.54 -32.97 21.10
C GLN A 21 -30.46 -32.64 19.91
N HIS A 22 -31.08 -31.47 19.89
CA HIS A 22 -31.97 -31.07 18.79
C HIS A 22 -31.21 -30.81 17.48
N VAL A 23 -29.97 -30.28 17.56
CA VAL A 23 -29.08 -30.12 16.38
C VAL A 23 -28.69 -31.50 15.84
N ARG A 24 -28.33 -32.45 16.72
CA ARG A 24 -28.06 -33.84 16.32
C ARG A 24 -29.25 -34.50 15.67
N ALA A 25 -30.45 -34.34 16.24
CA ALA A 25 -31.69 -34.90 15.70
C ALA A 25 -32.02 -34.32 14.31
N PHE A 26 -31.81 -33.03 14.10
CA PHE A 26 -31.96 -32.39 12.80
C PHE A 26 -31.04 -33.03 11.76
N LEU A 27 -29.74 -33.11 12.04
CA LEU A 27 -28.77 -33.68 11.10
C LEU A 27 -29.04 -35.15 10.82
N GLN A 28 -29.46 -35.92 11.83
CA GLN A 28 -29.80 -37.33 11.67
C GLN A 28 -31.01 -37.52 10.74
N ARG A 29 -32.02 -36.64 10.87
CA ARG A 29 -33.25 -36.70 10.07
C ARG A 29 -33.04 -36.24 8.63
N TYR A 30 -32.32 -35.14 8.44
CA TYR A 30 -32.27 -34.44 7.15
C TYR A 30 -30.96 -34.65 6.38
N CYS A 31 -29.83 -34.97 7.05
CA CYS A 31 -28.50 -34.92 6.41
C CYS A 31 -27.82 -36.30 6.30
N VAL A 32 -27.85 -37.10 7.36
CA VAL A 32 -27.08 -38.38 7.46
C VAL A 32 -27.51 -39.41 6.41
N ARG A 33 -28.73 -39.33 5.87
CA ARG A 33 -29.18 -40.24 4.80
C ARG A 33 -28.31 -40.13 3.53
N CYS A 34 -27.85 -38.92 3.20
CA CYS A 34 -27.09 -38.62 1.99
C CYS A 34 -25.62 -38.30 2.26
N HIS A 35 -25.26 -37.99 3.50
CA HIS A 35 -23.90 -37.66 3.95
C HIS A 35 -23.51 -38.54 5.15
N GLY A 36 -23.86 -39.82 5.09
CA GLY A 36 -23.55 -40.79 6.15
C GLY A 36 -22.40 -41.70 5.73
N SER A 37 -21.85 -42.48 6.67
CA SER A 37 -20.71 -43.37 6.44
C SER A 37 -20.90 -44.38 5.30
N LYS A 38 -22.15 -44.77 5.01
CA LYS A 38 -22.48 -45.68 3.89
C LYS A 38 -22.62 -44.98 2.54
N ARG A 39 -22.85 -43.66 2.52
CA ARG A 39 -23.06 -42.83 1.33
C ARG A 39 -22.56 -41.41 1.62
N PRO A 40 -21.26 -41.13 1.56
CA PRO A 40 -20.73 -39.79 1.80
C PRO A 40 -20.79 -38.96 0.51
N ARG A 41 -21.98 -38.48 0.10
CA ARG A 41 -22.05 -37.57 -1.06
C ARG A 41 -21.20 -36.33 -0.78
N GLY A 42 -20.47 -35.86 -1.80
CA GLY A 42 -19.56 -34.72 -1.65
C GLY A 42 -18.41 -34.97 -0.66
N GLU A 43 -18.00 -36.23 -0.49
CA GLU A 43 -16.90 -36.65 0.40
C GLU A 43 -17.09 -36.25 1.87
N LEU A 44 -18.34 -36.03 2.28
CA LEU A 44 -18.71 -35.59 3.62
C LEU A 44 -19.43 -36.70 4.39
N ASP A 45 -18.84 -37.14 5.49
CA ASP A 45 -19.47 -38.04 6.46
C ASP A 45 -19.84 -37.30 7.75
N LEU A 46 -21.11 -36.89 7.84
CA LEU A 46 -21.68 -36.21 8.99
C LEU A 46 -21.94 -37.16 10.17
N THR A 47 -21.82 -38.48 10.01
CA THR A 47 -22.02 -39.44 11.10
C THR A 47 -20.97 -39.23 12.20
N ALA A 48 -19.71 -39.06 11.80
CA ALA A 48 -18.63 -38.75 12.75
C ALA A 48 -18.83 -37.37 13.38
N LEU A 49 -19.26 -36.39 12.60
CA LEU A 49 -19.49 -35.01 13.02
C LEU A 49 -20.57 -34.91 14.12
N VAL A 50 -21.72 -35.58 13.89
CA VAL A 50 -22.86 -35.64 14.81
C VAL A 50 -22.47 -36.35 16.12
N ASN A 51 -21.65 -37.40 16.03
CA ASN A 51 -21.26 -38.22 17.19
C ASN A 51 -20.17 -37.55 18.04
N ARG A 52 -19.19 -36.89 17.42
CA ARG A 52 -18.10 -36.21 18.15
C ARG A 52 -18.58 -34.89 18.74
N GLY A 53 -19.38 -34.13 18.00
CA GLY A 53 -19.98 -32.89 18.47
C GLY A 53 -18.96 -31.83 18.92
N ARG A 54 -17.75 -31.83 18.36
CA ARG A 54 -16.68 -30.88 18.72
C ARG A 54 -16.70 -29.71 17.75
N ILE A 55 -17.45 -28.67 18.10
CA ILE A 55 -17.67 -27.49 17.24
C ILE A 55 -16.34 -26.86 16.77
N ALA A 56 -15.37 -26.69 17.68
CA ALA A 56 -14.11 -26.04 17.39
C ALA A 56 -13.19 -26.86 16.48
N GLU A 57 -13.10 -28.18 16.68
CA GLU A 57 -12.22 -29.05 15.90
C GLU A 57 -12.74 -29.29 14.48
N ASP A 58 -14.07 -29.35 14.33
CA ASP A 58 -14.72 -29.62 13.06
C ASP A 58 -15.36 -28.34 12.45
N PHE A 59 -14.83 -27.16 12.79
CA PHE A 59 -15.45 -25.86 12.47
C PHE A 59 -15.81 -25.70 10.98
N GLU A 60 -14.90 -26.04 10.07
CA GLU A 60 -15.14 -25.93 8.62
C GLU A 60 -16.31 -26.82 8.15
N HIS A 61 -16.46 -28.02 8.72
CA HIS A 61 -17.59 -28.89 8.39
C HIS A 61 -18.91 -28.29 8.89
N TRP A 62 -18.94 -27.77 10.12
CA TRP A 62 -20.12 -27.10 10.66
C TRP A 62 -20.45 -25.82 9.88
N ARG A 63 -19.44 -25.05 9.45
CA ARG A 63 -19.62 -23.84 8.63
C ARG A 63 -20.26 -24.18 7.29
N ARG A 64 -19.83 -25.26 6.64
CA ARG A 64 -20.45 -25.77 5.40
C ARG A 64 -21.89 -26.21 5.62
N VAL A 65 -22.18 -26.92 6.72
CA VAL A 65 -23.56 -27.28 7.09
C VAL A 65 -24.44 -26.04 7.24
N LEU A 66 -23.96 -25.02 7.95
CA LEU A 66 -24.68 -23.75 8.12
C LEU A 66 -24.94 -23.06 6.77
N GLN A 67 -23.94 -23.00 5.90
CA GLN A 67 -24.05 -22.41 4.56
C GLN A 67 -25.11 -23.14 3.71
N GLN A 68 -25.04 -24.47 3.66
CA GLN A 68 -25.94 -25.31 2.86
C GLN A 68 -27.38 -25.32 3.37
N VAL A 69 -27.58 -25.19 4.69
CA VAL A 69 -28.92 -25.04 5.27
C VAL A 69 -29.47 -23.64 5.01
N GLY A 70 -28.61 -22.61 5.07
CA GLY A 70 -28.98 -21.21 4.83
C GLY A 70 -29.26 -20.87 3.37
N SER A 71 -28.60 -21.55 2.42
CA SER A 71 -28.91 -21.46 0.98
C SER A 71 -30.14 -22.28 0.57
N GLU A 72 -30.71 -23.04 1.51
CA GLU A 72 -31.81 -24.00 1.28
C GLU A 72 -31.49 -25.14 0.29
N GLU A 73 -30.24 -25.27 -0.15
CA GLU A 73 -29.78 -26.32 -1.07
C GLU A 73 -29.84 -27.73 -0.47
N MET A 74 -29.70 -27.84 0.86
CA MET A 74 -29.76 -29.11 1.58
C MET A 74 -30.96 -29.19 2.54
N PRO A 75 -31.64 -30.33 2.63
CA PRO A 75 -31.52 -31.51 1.77
C PRO A 75 -32.18 -31.29 0.39
N PRO A 76 -31.66 -31.93 -0.69
CA PRO A 76 -32.22 -31.81 -2.04
C PRO A 76 -33.46 -32.69 -2.27
N GLU A 77 -33.73 -33.64 -1.36
CA GLU A 77 -34.78 -34.65 -1.48
C GLU A 77 -35.53 -34.75 -0.15
N GLU A 78 -36.81 -35.08 -0.19
CA GLU A 78 -37.66 -35.22 1.00
C GLU A 78 -37.13 -36.26 2.01
N PRO A 79 -37.29 -36.05 3.32
CA PRO A 79 -38.07 -34.97 3.93
C PRO A 79 -37.31 -33.64 3.92
N LEU A 80 -38.02 -32.55 3.61
CA LEU A 80 -37.47 -31.20 3.68
C LEU A 80 -37.77 -30.58 5.07
N PRO A 81 -36.81 -29.89 5.70
CA PRO A 81 -37.05 -29.16 6.93
C PRO A 81 -37.92 -27.93 6.64
N THR A 82 -38.77 -27.58 7.60
CA THR A 82 -39.54 -26.34 7.57
C THR A 82 -38.62 -25.12 7.74
N ALA A 83 -39.07 -23.94 7.28
CA ALA A 83 -38.32 -22.70 7.48
C ALA A 83 -38.00 -22.43 8.97
N ALA A 84 -38.93 -22.79 9.88
CA ALA A 84 -38.72 -22.66 11.32
C ALA A 84 -37.60 -23.58 11.84
N GLU A 85 -37.56 -24.85 11.40
CA GLU A 85 -36.49 -25.78 11.77
C GLU A 85 -35.13 -25.33 11.23
N ARG A 86 -35.07 -24.84 9.97
CA ARG A 86 -33.84 -24.27 9.38
C ARG A 86 -33.32 -23.10 10.21
N GLN A 87 -34.18 -22.11 10.47
CA GLN A 87 -33.79 -20.94 11.24
C GLN A 87 -33.39 -21.30 12.67
N GLN A 88 -34.05 -22.28 13.30
CA GLN A 88 -33.66 -22.76 14.61
C GLN A 88 -32.26 -23.37 14.59
N LEU A 89 -31.97 -24.26 13.63
CA LEU A 89 -30.65 -24.85 13.47
C LEU A 89 -29.58 -23.77 13.26
N MET A 90 -29.85 -22.82 12.35
CA MET A 90 -28.91 -21.75 12.01
C MET A 90 -28.57 -20.92 13.24
N ARG A 91 -29.58 -20.45 14.00
CA ARG A 91 -29.36 -19.67 15.23
C ARG A 91 -28.53 -20.43 16.25
N GLU A 92 -28.79 -21.72 16.42
CA GLU A 92 -28.10 -22.54 17.41
C GLU A 92 -26.66 -22.83 16.99
N LEU A 93 -26.40 -23.12 15.72
CA LEU A 93 -25.03 -23.26 15.20
C LEU A 93 -24.24 -21.94 15.28
N THR A 94 -24.86 -20.81 14.96
CA THR A 94 -24.23 -19.48 15.11
C THR A 94 -23.83 -19.22 16.57
N ARG A 95 -24.74 -19.46 17.52
CA ARG A 95 -24.42 -19.33 18.96
C ARG A 95 -23.29 -20.25 19.39
N LEU A 96 -23.26 -21.48 18.88
CA LEU A 96 -22.19 -22.43 19.18
C LEU A 96 -20.84 -21.92 18.66
N PHE A 97 -20.78 -21.35 17.46
CA PHE A 97 -19.57 -20.74 16.92
C PHE A 97 -19.10 -19.54 17.74
N GLU A 98 -20.02 -18.67 18.15
CA GLU A 98 -19.72 -17.52 19.01
C GLU A 98 -19.23 -17.94 20.41
N SER A 99 -19.65 -19.12 20.88
CA SER A 99 -19.25 -19.66 22.19
C SER A 99 -17.87 -20.33 22.20
N VAL A 100 -17.24 -20.52 21.03
CA VAL A 100 -15.90 -21.13 20.94
C VAL A 100 -14.86 -20.15 21.49
N ASP A 101 -14.11 -20.59 22.51
CA ASP A 101 -12.93 -19.87 22.97
C ASP A 101 -11.74 -20.15 22.04
N TRP A 102 -11.63 -19.35 20.99
CA TRP A 102 -10.56 -19.44 19.99
C TRP A 102 -9.16 -19.21 20.58
N THR A 103 -9.04 -18.56 21.74
CA THR A 103 -7.74 -18.32 22.40
C THR A 103 -7.12 -19.60 22.96
N ARG A 104 -7.94 -20.61 23.22
CA ARG A 104 -7.53 -21.92 23.73
C ARG A 104 -7.31 -22.96 22.64
N MET A 105 -7.57 -22.62 21.38
CA MET A 105 -7.24 -23.51 20.27
C MET A 105 -5.74 -23.48 20.01
N ALA A 106 -5.11 -24.65 20.06
CA ALA A 106 -3.67 -24.78 19.81
C ALA A 106 -3.27 -24.39 18.37
N ARG A 107 -4.22 -24.49 17.41
CA ARG A 107 -4.01 -24.17 15.98
C ARG A 107 -5.30 -23.61 15.37
N PRO A 108 -5.63 -22.33 15.57
CA PRO A 108 -6.84 -21.71 15.01
C PRO A 108 -6.80 -21.52 13.47
N GLY A 109 -5.72 -21.92 12.81
CA GLY A 109 -5.48 -21.70 11.39
C GLY A 109 -4.48 -20.58 11.14
N HIS A 110 -4.16 -20.35 9.87
CA HIS A 110 -3.33 -19.22 9.44
C HIS A 110 -4.24 -18.08 9.00
N VAL A 111 -4.06 -16.91 9.62
CA VAL A 111 -4.63 -15.66 9.13
C VAL A 111 -3.48 -14.89 8.50
N THR A 112 -3.57 -14.57 7.20
CA THR A 112 -2.63 -13.66 6.57
C THR A 112 -2.78 -12.30 7.25
N LEU A 113 -1.70 -11.75 7.81
CA LEU A 113 -1.71 -10.37 8.27
C LEU A 113 -1.84 -9.50 7.02
N PRO A 114 -2.99 -8.82 6.80
CA PRO A 114 -3.12 -8.00 5.63
C PRO A 114 -2.27 -6.75 5.80
N ARG A 115 -1.62 -6.33 4.73
CA ARG A 115 -1.06 -4.97 4.67
C ARG A 115 -2.19 -3.95 4.58
N LEU A 116 -1.84 -2.68 4.81
CA LEU A 116 -2.70 -1.56 4.42
C LEU A 116 -2.84 -1.50 2.90
N THR A 117 -3.98 -1.04 2.41
CA THR A 117 -4.10 -0.62 1.00
C THR A 117 -3.12 0.53 0.72
N ASN A 118 -2.74 0.73 -0.53
CA ASN A 118 -1.82 1.81 -0.89
C ASN A 118 -2.35 3.18 -0.48
N ARG A 119 -3.67 3.37 -0.57
CA ARG A 119 -4.34 4.60 -0.12
C ARG A 119 -4.22 4.76 1.39
N GLU A 120 -4.52 3.73 2.16
CA GLU A 120 -4.41 3.76 3.62
C GLU A 120 -2.97 3.96 4.09
N TYR A 121 -2.00 3.32 3.42
CA TYR A 121 -0.59 3.46 3.72
C TYR A 121 -0.11 4.90 3.53
N VAL A 122 -0.42 5.51 2.37
CA VAL A 122 -0.04 6.91 2.10
C VAL A 122 -0.73 7.87 3.07
N ASN A 123 -2.03 7.70 3.32
CA ASN A 123 -2.75 8.55 4.27
C ASN A 123 -2.15 8.41 5.69
N THR A 124 -1.79 7.19 6.10
CA THR A 124 -1.14 6.95 7.40
C THR A 124 0.21 7.66 7.49
N LEU A 125 1.03 7.62 6.42
CA LEU A 125 2.29 8.36 6.40
C LEU A 125 2.09 9.88 6.47
N GLU A 126 1.13 10.42 5.69
CA GLU A 126 0.81 11.85 5.74
C GLU A 126 0.30 12.28 7.11
N ASP A 127 -0.53 11.46 7.77
CA ASP A 127 -1.03 11.71 9.13
C ASP A 127 0.08 11.64 10.19
N LEU A 128 0.99 10.66 10.08
CA LEU A 128 2.11 10.49 11.03
C LEU A 128 3.13 11.62 10.92
N ILE A 129 3.46 12.03 9.69
CA ILE A 129 4.46 13.07 9.41
C ILE A 129 3.84 14.47 9.51
N GLY A 130 2.52 14.60 9.33
CA GLY A 130 1.80 15.87 9.34
C GLY A 130 2.01 16.70 8.07
N LEU A 131 2.40 16.07 6.96
CA LEU A 131 2.70 16.73 5.68
C LEU A 131 2.01 16.02 4.52
N PRO A 132 1.52 16.76 3.51
CA PRO A 132 1.08 16.14 2.26
C PRO A 132 2.30 15.58 1.50
N LEU A 133 2.18 14.35 1.01
CA LEU A 133 3.27 13.63 0.34
C LEU A 133 2.87 13.29 -1.12
N PRO A 134 2.71 14.28 -2.00
CA PRO A 134 2.32 14.03 -3.39
C PRO A 134 3.34 13.19 -4.16
N ALA A 135 4.62 13.23 -3.74
CA ALA A 135 5.69 12.48 -4.39
C ALA A 135 5.56 10.96 -4.24
N ILE A 136 4.92 10.46 -3.18
CA ILE A 136 4.71 9.01 -2.96
C ILE A 136 3.36 8.53 -3.51
N ARG A 137 2.40 9.45 -3.73
CA ARG A 137 1.11 9.11 -4.32
C ARG A 137 1.30 8.59 -5.75
N GLY A 138 0.73 7.43 -6.04
CA GLY A 138 0.84 6.78 -7.35
C GLY A 138 2.15 6.01 -7.61
N ARG A 139 3.03 5.86 -6.61
CA ARG A 139 4.24 5.02 -6.75
C ARG A 139 3.97 3.51 -6.63
N PHE A 140 2.82 3.15 -6.09
CA PHE A 140 2.43 1.76 -5.88
C PHE A 140 1.55 1.26 -7.01
N SER A 141 1.72 0.00 -7.41
CA SER A 141 0.77 -0.69 -8.28
C SER A 141 -0.60 -0.80 -7.60
N PRO A 142 -1.72 -0.68 -8.33
CA PRO A 142 -3.05 -0.77 -7.74
C PRO A 142 -3.24 -2.01 -6.87
N ASP A 143 -4.00 -1.85 -5.79
CA ASP A 143 -4.39 -2.96 -4.94
C ASP A 143 -5.31 -3.93 -5.71
N GLY A 144 -5.12 -5.23 -5.51
CA GLY A 144 -5.94 -6.25 -6.14
C GLY A 144 -7.31 -6.36 -5.46
N ALA A 145 -8.36 -6.62 -6.24
CA ALA A 145 -9.68 -6.94 -5.70
C ALA A 145 -9.70 -8.38 -5.18
N GLY A 146 -10.22 -8.60 -3.97
CA GLY A 146 -10.46 -9.94 -3.44
C GLY A 146 -11.73 -10.58 -3.99
N GLU A 147 -12.14 -11.71 -3.39
CA GLU A 147 -13.34 -12.45 -3.83
C GLU A 147 -14.62 -11.61 -3.74
N SER A 148 -14.69 -10.64 -2.82
CA SER A 148 -15.85 -9.77 -2.70
C SER A 148 -15.90 -8.67 -3.78
N GLY A 149 -14.79 -8.46 -4.51
CA GLY A 149 -14.61 -7.38 -5.46
C GLY A 149 -14.08 -6.08 -4.85
N PHE A 150 -13.87 -6.01 -3.53
CA PHE A 150 -13.26 -4.86 -2.86
C PHE A 150 -11.73 -5.00 -2.77
N ASP A 151 -11.04 -3.86 -2.83
CA ASP A 151 -9.58 -3.75 -2.69
C ASP A 151 -9.11 -3.76 -1.21
N THR A 152 -10.06 -3.74 -0.27
CA THR A 152 -9.85 -3.86 1.18
C THR A 152 -9.89 -5.31 1.67
N ASP A 153 -10.04 -6.28 0.77
CA ASP A 153 -10.14 -7.69 1.13
C ASP A 153 -8.82 -8.22 1.67
N ARG A 154 -8.83 -8.68 2.92
CA ARG A 154 -7.63 -9.12 3.64
C ARG A 154 -6.88 -10.24 2.91
N ASP A 155 -7.61 -11.11 2.23
CA ASP A 155 -7.06 -12.26 1.51
C ASP A 155 -6.32 -11.86 0.22
N ALA A 156 -6.63 -10.70 -0.35
CA ALA A 156 -5.94 -10.13 -1.51
C ALA A 156 -4.77 -9.20 -1.12
N LEU A 157 -4.70 -8.77 0.14
CA LEU A 157 -3.69 -7.84 0.66
C LEU A 157 -2.47 -8.56 1.26
N PHE A 158 -1.79 -9.34 0.43
CA PHE A 158 -0.51 -9.94 0.80
C PHE A 158 0.68 -8.99 0.53
N LEU A 159 1.78 -9.22 1.26
CA LEU A 159 3.00 -8.44 1.14
C LEU A 159 4.07 -9.26 0.42
N THR A 160 4.50 -8.78 -0.74
CA THR A 160 5.65 -9.36 -1.47
C THR A 160 6.93 -8.64 -1.07
N PRO A 161 8.12 -9.28 -1.20
CA PRO A 161 9.39 -8.61 -0.95
C PRO A 161 9.56 -7.31 -1.74
N THR A 162 9.21 -7.31 -3.03
CA THR A 162 9.29 -6.11 -3.87
C THR A 162 8.38 -4.97 -3.39
N LEU A 163 7.18 -5.29 -2.89
CA LEU A 163 6.30 -4.27 -2.33
C LEU A 163 6.85 -3.72 -1.01
N MET A 164 7.48 -4.57 -0.19
CA MET A 164 8.15 -4.16 1.04
C MET A 164 9.27 -3.14 0.74
N ASP A 165 10.10 -3.39 -0.28
CA ASP A 165 11.13 -2.45 -0.71
C ASP A 165 10.53 -1.09 -1.11
N LYS A 166 9.40 -1.09 -1.82
CA LYS A 166 8.69 0.13 -2.20
C LYS A 166 8.11 0.89 -1.00
N TYR A 167 7.67 0.18 0.04
CA TYR A 167 7.24 0.82 1.29
C TYR A 167 8.42 1.47 2.01
N PHE A 168 9.59 0.83 2.06
CA PHE A 168 10.78 1.46 2.62
C PHE A 168 11.20 2.72 1.84
N GLU A 169 11.27 2.65 0.50
CA GLU A 169 11.60 3.82 -0.34
C GLU A 169 10.61 5.00 -0.12
N ALA A 170 9.33 4.69 0.07
CA ALA A 170 8.29 5.69 0.33
C ALA A 170 8.43 6.30 1.73
N ALA A 171 8.70 5.48 2.75
CA ALA A 171 8.94 5.94 4.11
C ALA A 171 10.20 6.82 4.21
N GLU A 172 11.29 6.43 3.55
CA GLU A 172 12.51 7.26 3.45
C GLU A 172 12.22 8.60 2.78
N SER A 173 11.50 8.58 1.65
CA SER A 173 11.12 9.82 0.95
C SER A 173 10.23 10.75 1.81
N ALA A 174 9.39 10.18 2.67
CA ALA A 174 8.55 10.93 3.61
C ALA A 174 9.39 11.55 4.74
N LEU A 175 10.34 10.79 5.30
CA LEU A 175 11.26 11.26 6.33
C LEU A 175 12.19 12.34 5.79
N ASP A 176 12.74 12.17 4.58
CA ASP A 176 13.56 13.19 3.91
C ASP A 176 12.80 14.51 3.80
N ALA A 177 11.53 14.46 3.39
CA ALA A 177 10.69 15.64 3.28
C ALA A 177 10.46 16.32 4.65
N ALA A 178 10.26 15.54 5.70
CA ALA A 178 10.12 16.06 7.07
C ALA A 178 11.41 16.72 7.57
N ILE A 179 12.55 16.06 7.40
CA ILE A 179 13.87 16.57 7.82
C ILE A 179 14.23 17.84 7.04
N ALA A 180 13.90 17.90 5.75
CA ALA A 180 14.15 19.08 4.92
C ALA A 180 13.44 20.34 5.44
N LEU A 181 12.33 20.22 6.19
CA LEU A 181 11.67 21.39 6.80
C LEU A 181 12.48 22.04 7.92
N GLU A 182 13.31 21.28 8.62
CA GLU A 182 14.20 21.82 9.65
C GLU A 182 15.40 22.55 9.04
N GLN A 183 15.72 22.25 7.78
CA GLN A 183 16.86 22.84 7.11
C GLN A 183 16.52 24.23 6.56
N LYS A 184 17.44 25.17 6.75
CA LYS A 184 17.30 26.50 6.14
C LYS A 184 17.37 26.36 4.62
N PRO A 185 16.46 26.99 3.86
CA PRO A 185 16.53 26.97 2.41
C PRO A 185 17.86 27.60 1.97
N ILE A 186 18.63 26.84 1.19
CA ILE A 186 19.83 27.36 0.53
C ILE A 186 19.40 28.37 -0.54
N ARG A 187 20.15 29.47 -0.62
CA ARG A 187 20.03 30.44 -1.72
C ARG A 187 21.40 30.64 -2.33
N VAL A 188 21.57 30.12 -3.54
CA VAL A 188 22.76 30.35 -4.37
C VAL A 188 22.38 31.33 -5.46
N ARG A 189 23.15 32.41 -5.61
CA ARG A 189 23.02 33.36 -6.71
C ARG A 189 24.20 33.16 -7.66
N LEU A 190 23.89 32.77 -8.89
CA LEU A 190 24.88 32.61 -9.95
C LEU A 190 24.67 33.74 -10.96
N GLU A 191 25.74 34.44 -11.28
CA GLU A 191 25.74 35.42 -12.36
C GLU A 191 26.21 34.70 -13.64
N SER A 192 25.48 34.87 -14.73
CA SER A 192 25.69 34.08 -15.96
C SER A 192 27.12 34.19 -16.50
N GLU A 193 27.75 35.36 -16.36
CA GLU A 193 29.11 35.65 -16.79
C GLU A 193 30.20 34.97 -15.95
N LYS A 194 29.84 34.39 -14.81
CA LYS A 194 30.75 33.63 -13.93
C LYS A 194 30.58 32.13 -14.06
N MET A 195 29.52 31.67 -14.74
CA MET A 195 29.28 30.26 -15.01
C MET A 195 30.16 29.76 -16.16
N PHE A 196 30.35 28.45 -16.25
CA PHE A 196 31.05 27.85 -17.36
C PHE A 196 30.17 27.85 -18.62
N MET A 197 30.76 28.22 -19.75
CA MET A 197 30.13 28.23 -21.07
C MET A 197 30.77 27.16 -21.95
N THR A 198 29.94 26.33 -22.59
CA THR A 198 30.43 25.28 -23.52
C THR A 198 31.07 25.85 -24.79
N GLU A 199 30.61 27.02 -25.25
CA GLU A 199 31.14 27.71 -26.43
C GLU A 199 32.21 28.74 -26.05
N THR A 200 33.48 28.35 -26.21
CA THR A 200 34.66 29.14 -25.78
C THR A 200 34.80 30.51 -26.43
N ARG A 201 34.19 30.74 -27.60
CA ARG A 201 34.26 32.04 -28.30
C ARG A 201 33.14 33.00 -27.94
N GLU A 202 32.08 32.51 -27.28
CA GLU A 202 31.00 33.39 -26.85
C GLU A 202 31.47 34.18 -25.63
N THR A 203 31.17 35.49 -25.63
CA THR A 203 31.47 36.38 -24.51
C THR A 203 30.18 37.01 -24.02
N PRO A 204 30.03 37.22 -22.69
CA PRO A 204 28.86 37.87 -22.15
C PRO A 204 28.81 39.31 -22.67
N LYS A 205 27.62 39.75 -23.06
CA LYS A 205 27.40 41.03 -23.72
C LYS A 205 26.16 41.72 -23.15
N ARG A 206 26.13 43.03 -23.33
CA ARG A 206 24.95 43.82 -23.01
C ARG A 206 23.88 43.55 -24.06
N VAL A 207 22.76 42.99 -23.66
CA VAL A 207 21.67 42.62 -24.57
C VAL A 207 20.72 43.81 -24.77
N ARG A 208 20.19 44.37 -23.69
CA ARG A 208 19.34 45.58 -23.67
C ARG A 208 19.44 46.28 -22.31
N ASP A 209 19.45 47.62 -22.31
CA ASP A 209 19.57 48.45 -21.11
C ASP A 209 20.72 47.98 -20.19
N ASP A 210 20.42 47.64 -18.94
CA ASP A 210 21.34 47.10 -17.93
C ASP A 210 21.36 45.57 -17.86
N PHE A 211 20.76 44.87 -18.83
CA PHE A 211 20.79 43.42 -18.88
C PHE A 211 22.06 42.93 -19.59
N PHE A 212 22.96 42.38 -18.78
CA PHE A 212 24.24 41.83 -19.19
C PHE A 212 24.26 40.32 -18.95
N GLY A 213 24.77 39.56 -19.92
CA GLY A 213 24.90 38.11 -19.80
C GLY A 213 25.17 37.43 -21.12
N TYR A 214 25.07 36.11 -21.14
CA TYR A 214 25.23 35.32 -22.37
C TYR A 214 23.95 35.28 -23.20
N VAL A 215 24.12 35.25 -24.52
CA VAL A 215 23.02 35.01 -25.47
C VAL A 215 23.10 33.57 -25.94
N LEU A 216 22.21 32.72 -25.41
CA LEU A 216 22.10 31.33 -25.83
C LEU A 216 21.33 31.24 -27.16
N ASN A 217 21.84 30.46 -28.10
CA ASN A 217 21.19 30.16 -29.38
C ASN A 217 20.84 28.67 -29.47
N ARG A 218 20.01 28.31 -30.45
CA ARG A 218 19.60 26.92 -30.65
C ARG A 218 20.80 26.09 -31.15
N GLY A 219 21.34 25.23 -30.29
CA GLY A 219 22.00 24.00 -30.74
C GLY A 219 23.46 23.75 -30.36
N GLN A 220 24.04 24.40 -29.34
CA GLN A 220 25.31 23.94 -28.70
C GLN A 220 25.81 24.78 -27.51
N MET A 221 25.17 25.91 -27.20
CA MET A 221 25.54 26.74 -26.06
C MET A 221 24.79 26.34 -24.81
N SER A 222 25.55 26.03 -23.77
CA SER A 222 25.00 25.79 -22.44
C SER A 222 25.83 26.49 -21.39
N LEU A 223 25.12 27.04 -20.40
CA LEU A 223 25.71 27.55 -19.18
C LEU A 223 25.57 26.52 -18.10
N TYR A 224 26.66 26.17 -17.43
CA TYR A 224 26.63 25.19 -16.36
C TYR A 224 27.46 25.59 -15.15
N GLU A 225 27.07 25.07 -13.98
CA GLU A 225 27.80 25.22 -12.73
C GLU A 225 27.56 23.99 -11.83
N SER A 226 28.54 23.65 -11.00
CA SER A 226 28.38 22.60 -9.98
C SER A 226 27.77 23.19 -8.71
N VAL A 227 26.56 22.76 -8.35
CA VAL A 227 25.82 23.29 -7.19
C VAL A 227 25.63 22.20 -6.15
N ALA A 228 25.94 22.52 -4.89
CA ALA A 228 25.81 21.60 -3.76
C ALA A 228 24.41 21.73 -3.18
N PHE A 229 23.64 20.65 -3.28
CA PHE A 229 22.31 20.52 -2.71
C PHE A 229 22.44 19.77 -1.38
N PRO A 230 22.31 20.47 -0.23
CA PRO A 230 22.59 19.88 1.08
C PRO A 230 21.59 18.80 1.51
N PHE A 231 20.41 18.77 0.88
CA PHE A 231 19.37 17.80 1.14
C PHE A 231 18.56 17.50 -0.12
N ARG A 232 17.93 16.33 -0.16
CA ARG A 232 16.97 15.99 -1.19
C ARG A 232 15.71 16.85 -1.01
N GLY A 233 15.16 17.38 -2.09
CA GLY A 233 13.95 18.19 -1.99
C GLY A 233 13.54 18.87 -3.29
N VAL A 234 12.48 19.66 -3.23
CA VAL A 234 12.04 20.49 -4.35
C VAL A 234 12.68 21.87 -4.24
N TYR A 235 13.50 22.21 -5.24
CA TYR A 235 14.22 23.47 -5.31
C TYR A 235 13.56 24.42 -6.31
N GLU A 236 13.57 25.71 -5.97
CA GLU A 236 13.06 26.77 -6.83
C GLU A 236 14.22 27.42 -7.60
N PHE A 237 14.27 27.19 -8.91
CA PHE A 237 15.23 27.82 -9.81
C PHE A 237 14.62 29.10 -10.35
N ARG A 238 15.20 30.25 -9.97
CA ARG A 238 14.83 31.56 -10.50
C ARG A 238 15.86 32.01 -11.51
N ILE A 239 15.41 32.33 -12.72
CA ILE A 239 16.27 32.80 -13.79
C ILE A 239 15.76 34.14 -14.27
N ARG A 240 16.68 35.08 -14.45
CA ARG A 240 16.40 36.31 -15.18
C ARG A 240 16.81 36.14 -16.63
N ALA A 241 15.86 36.19 -17.56
CA ALA A 241 16.11 35.97 -18.98
C ALA A 241 15.30 36.92 -19.88
N ALA A 242 15.73 37.08 -21.13
CA ALA A 242 15.03 37.85 -22.16
C ALA A 242 15.21 37.18 -23.52
N SER A 243 14.21 37.31 -24.40
CA SER A 243 14.34 36.95 -25.81
C SER A 243 15.05 38.05 -26.60
N THR A 244 15.91 37.66 -27.54
CA THR A 244 16.54 38.58 -28.51
C THR A 244 15.63 38.97 -29.69
N GLY A 245 14.48 38.30 -29.85
CA GLY A 245 13.52 38.65 -30.91
C GLY A 245 12.25 37.79 -30.88
N ASN A 246 12.39 36.47 -31.07
CA ASN A 246 11.27 35.52 -31.07
C ASN A 246 11.12 34.84 -29.71
N PRO A 247 9.90 34.44 -29.28
CA PRO A 247 9.73 33.63 -28.09
C PRO A 247 10.68 32.43 -28.08
N THR A 248 11.46 32.32 -27.01
CA THR A 248 12.48 31.28 -26.84
C THR A 248 12.27 30.56 -25.52
N ALA A 249 12.98 29.46 -25.30
CA ALA A 249 12.98 28.76 -24.02
C ALA A 249 14.40 28.35 -23.64
N ALA A 250 14.70 28.39 -22.35
CA ALA A 250 15.89 27.79 -21.77
C ALA A 250 15.50 26.45 -21.14
N MET A 251 16.33 25.42 -21.30
CA MET A 251 16.04 24.08 -20.78
C MET A 251 16.91 23.84 -19.56
N LEU A 252 16.30 23.44 -18.45
CA LEU A 252 17.05 22.99 -17.27
C LEU A 252 17.44 21.53 -17.46
N GLN A 253 18.73 21.26 -17.35
CA GLN A 253 19.28 19.93 -17.15
C GLN A 253 20.01 19.84 -15.81
N ILE A 254 19.79 18.75 -15.09
CA ILE A 254 20.57 18.41 -13.89
C ILE A 254 21.22 17.06 -14.15
N ASP A 255 22.55 16.99 -14.09
CA ASP A 255 23.35 15.82 -14.44
C ASP A 255 23.00 15.24 -15.83
N ALA A 256 22.86 16.13 -16.81
CA ALA A 256 22.45 15.82 -18.18
C ALA A 256 21.01 15.24 -18.33
N GLU A 257 20.23 15.19 -17.26
CA GLU A 257 18.80 14.81 -17.30
C GLU A 257 17.92 16.05 -17.45
N TYR A 258 16.99 16.04 -18.40
CA TYR A 258 16.03 17.14 -18.59
C TYR A 258 15.05 17.24 -17.42
N LYS A 259 14.96 18.42 -16.80
CA LYS A 259 14.08 18.69 -15.65
C LYS A 259 12.94 19.67 -15.94
N GLY A 260 12.99 20.38 -17.06
CA GLY A 260 11.94 21.31 -17.46
C GLY A 260 12.48 22.42 -18.36
N SER A 261 11.59 23.30 -18.80
CA SER A 261 11.97 24.46 -19.60
C SER A 261 11.25 25.71 -19.14
N VAL A 262 11.93 26.84 -19.29
CA VAL A 262 11.43 28.16 -19.00
C VAL A 262 11.23 28.88 -20.33
N ALA A 263 9.98 29.18 -20.66
CA ALA A 263 9.66 30.02 -21.80
C ALA A 263 9.95 31.49 -21.48
N SER A 264 10.75 32.14 -22.32
CA SER A 264 10.99 33.58 -22.30
C SER A 264 10.33 34.22 -23.54
N PRO A 265 9.03 34.56 -23.46
CA PRO A 265 8.31 35.18 -24.56
C PRO A 265 8.60 36.69 -24.67
N SER A 266 9.05 37.30 -23.57
CA SER A 266 9.32 38.72 -23.48
C SER A 266 10.70 39.06 -24.01
N THR A 267 10.78 40.15 -24.78
CA THR A 267 12.06 40.74 -25.18
C THR A 267 12.62 41.73 -24.13
N HIS A 268 11.87 41.95 -23.04
CA HIS A 268 12.35 42.62 -21.83
C HIS A 268 12.76 41.59 -20.77
N PRO A 269 13.84 41.84 -20.00
CA PRO A 269 14.27 40.94 -18.94
C PRO A 269 13.18 40.72 -17.89
N ALA A 270 12.85 39.46 -17.64
CA ALA A 270 11.90 39.06 -16.61
C ALA A 270 12.47 37.89 -15.81
N GLU A 271 11.96 37.73 -14.58
CA GLU A 271 12.24 36.55 -13.78
C GLU A 271 11.25 35.44 -14.10
N TYR A 272 11.78 34.23 -14.21
CA TYR A 272 11.02 33.02 -14.43
C TYR A 272 11.40 31.98 -13.39
N VAL A 273 10.43 31.14 -13.05
CA VAL A 273 10.56 30.20 -11.92
C VAL A 273 10.25 28.78 -12.39
N LEU A 274 11.11 27.85 -12.03
CA LEU A 274 10.89 26.42 -12.21
C LEU A 274 11.11 25.70 -10.87
N LYS A 275 10.20 24.80 -10.50
CA LYS A 275 10.31 23.97 -9.29
C LYS A 275 10.67 22.55 -9.68
N VAL A 276 11.80 22.05 -9.20
CA VAL A 276 12.34 20.75 -9.62
C VAL A 276 12.76 19.92 -8.40
N PRO A 277 12.40 18.63 -8.34
CA PRO A 277 12.97 17.71 -7.35
C PRO A 277 14.44 17.42 -7.68
N VAL A 278 15.32 17.60 -6.70
CA VAL A 278 16.77 17.35 -6.80
C VAL A 278 17.19 16.49 -5.62
N GLU A 279 18.07 15.52 -5.89
CA GLU A 279 18.68 14.69 -4.85
C GLU A 279 19.72 15.49 -4.05
N ALA A 280 20.14 14.96 -2.89
CA ALA A 280 21.22 15.57 -2.13
C ALA A 280 22.57 15.26 -2.80
N GLY A 281 23.49 16.23 -2.78
CA GLY A 281 24.85 16.05 -3.27
C GLY A 281 25.31 17.16 -4.20
N MET A 282 26.42 16.89 -4.88
CA MET A 282 27.00 17.78 -5.88
C MET A 282 26.39 17.44 -7.23
N HIS A 283 25.70 18.39 -7.84
CA HIS A 283 25.02 18.20 -9.12
C HIS A 283 25.45 19.25 -10.13
N SER A 284 25.58 18.86 -11.40
CA SER A 284 25.82 19.79 -12.50
C SER A 284 24.50 20.39 -12.95
N VAL A 285 24.33 21.71 -12.79
CA VAL A 285 23.14 22.46 -13.19
C VAL A 285 23.43 23.18 -14.49
N GLN A 286 22.66 22.87 -15.54
CA GLN A 286 22.88 23.36 -16.89
C GLN A 286 21.63 24.01 -17.51
N TRP A 287 21.83 25.10 -18.25
CA TRP A 287 20.80 25.86 -18.98
C TRP A 287 21.10 25.98 -20.48
#